data_AF-A0A508ZVY2-F1
#
_entry.id   AF-A0A508ZVY2-F1
#
_cell.length_a   1.000
_cell.length_b   1.000
_cell.length_c   1.000
_cell.angle_alpha   90.00
_cell.angle_beta   90.00
_cell.angle_gamma   90.00
#
_symmetry.space_group_name_H-M   'P 1'
#
loop_
_entity.id
_entity.type
_entity.pdbx_description
1 polymer ?
#
loop_
_entity_poly.entity_id
_entity_poly.type
_entity_poly.pdbx_seq_one_letter_code
_entity_poly.pdbx_strand_id
1 'polypeptide(L)'
;MDIVSVALKRYSTKAFDATKKLTAGEAEQLKTLLQYSPSSTNSQPWHFIVASTDEGKARVAKAASGTYVFNERKILDASHVVVFCAKNRDGRRLAAARGGSGRGRWPFRHPGRKSR
;
A
#
# COMPACT_ATOMS: atom_id res chain seq x y z
N MET A 1 -14.16 1.17 -20.55
CA MET A 1 -15.00 1.49 -19.37
C MET A 1 -14.60 2.88 -18.91
N ASP A 2 -15.53 3.80 -18.74
CA ASP A 2 -15.26 5.15 -18.23
C ASP A 2 -15.15 5.17 -16.69
N ILE A 3 -14.77 6.32 -16.13
CA ILE A 3 -14.51 6.48 -14.69
C ILE A 3 -15.78 6.38 -13.82
N VAL A 4 -16.94 6.81 -14.32
CA VAL A 4 -18.22 6.71 -13.60
C VAL A 4 -18.63 5.24 -13.51
N SER A 5 -18.51 4.53 -14.62
CA SER A 5 -18.75 3.09 -14.66
C SER A 5 -17.87 2.36 -13.64
N VAL A 6 -16.57 2.69 -13.54
CA VAL A 6 -15.65 2.06 -12.56
C VAL A 6 -16.12 2.33 -11.13
N ALA A 7 -16.54 3.55 -10.83
CA ALA A 7 -17.02 3.95 -9.51
C ALA A 7 -18.27 3.16 -9.08
N LEU A 8 -19.20 2.89 -10.01
CA LEU A 8 -20.42 2.12 -9.76
C LEU A 8 -20.18 0.61 -9.64
N LYS A 9 -19.15 0.08 -10.33
CA LYS A 9 -18.89 -1.37 -10.36
C LYS A 9 -17.96 -1.86 -9.26
N ARG A 10 -17.03 -1.04 -8.78
CA ARG A 10 -16.09 -1.45 -7.71
C ARG A 10 -16.84 -1.74 -6.41
N TYR A 11 -16.33 -2.70 -5.65
CA TYR A 11 -16.89 -3.07 -4.35
C TYR A 11 -15.78 -3.49 -3.38
N SER A 12 -16.10 -3.60 -2.09
CA SER A 12 -15.17 -4.12 -1.08
C SER A 12 -15.15 -5.65 -1.09
N THR A 13 -14.14 -6.22 -1.76
CA THR A 13 -13.91 -7.67 -1.82
C THR A 13 -13.85 -8.31 -0.42
N LYS A 14 -14.59 -9.40 -0.22
CA LYS A 14 -14.70 -10.09 1.08
C LYS A 14 -13.77 -11.31 1.20
N ALA A 15 -13.39 -11.91 0.08
CA ALA A 15 -12.44 -13.01 -0.02
C ALA A 15 -11.65 -12.88 -1.32
N PHE A 16 -10.36 -13.19 -1.29
CA PHE A 16 -9.48 -13.12 -2.47
C PHE A 16 -9.11 -14.53 -2.93
N ASP A 17 -8.87 -14.65 -4.24
CA ASP A 17 -8.28 -15.85 -4.81
C ASP A 17 -6.76 -15.78 -4.69
N ALA A 18 -6.19 -16.62 -3.82
CA ALA A 18 -4.76 -16.62 -3.52
C ALA A 18 -3.88 -17.01 -4.72
N THR A 19 -4.45 -17.64 -5.76
CA THR A 19 -3.73 -18.02 -6.98
C THR A 19 -3.58 -16.87 -7.96
N LYS A 20 -4.45 -15.86 -7.89
CA LYS A 20 -4.42 -14.69 -8.78
C LYS A 20 -3.48 -13.63 -8.25
N LYS A 21 -2.34 -13.46 -8.91
CA LYS A 21 -1.34 -12.44 -8.58
C LYS A 21 -1.36 -11.29 -9.59
N LEU A 22 -1.10 -10.07 -9.10
CA LEU A 22 -0.77 -8.95 -9.97
C LEU A 22 0.50 -9.28 -10.75
N THR A 23 0.52 -8.87 -12.01
CA THR A 23 1.74 -8.81 -12.82
C THR A 23 2.71 -7.77 -12.27
N ALA A 24 3.99 -7.86 -12.66
CA ALA A 24 4.98 -6.84 -12.29
C ALA A 24 4.57 -5.44 -12.76
N GLY A 25 3.99 -5.31 -13.95
CA GLY A 25 3.51 -4.04 -14.50
C GLY A 25 2.38 -3.44 -13.66
N GLU A 26 1.39 -4.23 -13.26
CA GLU A 26 0.31 -3.77 -12.39
C GLU A 26 0.81 -3.37 -10.99
N ALA A 27 1.81 -4.08 -10.46
CA ALA A 27 2.44 -3.73 -9.19
C ALA A 27 3.19 -2.38 -9.27
N GLU A 28 3.87 -2.08 -10.38
CA GLU A 28 4.46 -0.75 -10.61
C GLU A 28 3.40 0.35 -10.78
N GLN A 29 2.30 0.07 -11.49
CA GLN A 29 1.17 1.00 -11.61
C GLN A 29 0.56 1.30 -10.23
N LEU A 30 0.34 0.29 -9.39
CA LEU A 30 -0.14 0.45 -8.02
C LEU A 30 0.77 1.39 -7.22
N LYS A 31 2.09 1.18 -7.25
CA LYS A 31 3.05 2.04 -6.56
C LYS A 31 3.04 3.48 -7.10
N THR A 32 2.88 3.64 -8.41
CA THR A 32 2.77 4.95 -9.07
C THR A 32 1.53 5.71 -8.60
N LEU A 33 0.37 5.03 -8.52
CA LEU A 33 -0.87 5.61 -7.98
C LEU A 33 -0.69 6.13 -6.54
N LEU A 34 -0.05 5.33 -5.68
CA LEU A 34 0.24 5.73 -4.30
C LEU A 34 1.17 6.94 -4.22
N GLN A 35 2.21 6.97 -5.07
CA GLN A 35 3.20 8.04 -5.09
C GLN A 35 2.61 9.38 -5.52
N TYR A 36 1.76 9.37 -6.56
CA TYR A 36 1.28 10.59 -7.22
C TYR A 36 -0.02 11.14 -6.63
N SER A 37 -0.51 10.57 -5.52
CA SER A 37 -1.62 11.15 -4.77
C SER A 37 -1.25 12.58 -4.32
N PRO A 38 -2.12 13.59 -4.53
CA PRO A 38 -1.87 14.93 -4.04
C PRO A 38 -2.03 15.01 -2.52
N SER A 39 -1.33 15.96 -1.90
CA SER A 39 -1.47 16.26 -0.48
C SER A 39 -1.39 17.77 -0.24
N SER A 40 -1.97 18.24 0.87
CA SER A 40 -1.85 19.64 1.28
C SER A 40 -0.38 20.06 1.29
N THR A 41 -0.08 21.20 0.64
CA THR A 41 1.27 21.74 0.44
C THR A 41 2.30 20.75 -0.13
N ASN A 42 1.83 19.67 -0.77
CA ASN A 42 2.64 18.53 -1.22
C ASN A 42 3.48 17.89 -0.09
N SER A 43 2.99 17.98 1.15
CA SER A 43 3.68 17.50 2.35
C SER A 43 3.93 15.99 2.35
N GLN A 44 3.12 15.21 1.63
CA GLN A 44 3.19 13.76 1.48
C GLN A 44 3.51 13.07 2.82
N PRO A 45 2.69 13.28 3.86
CA PRO A 45 2.99 12.85 5.22
C PRO A 45 2.71 11.36 5.42
N TRP A 46 2.92 10.56 4.38
CA TRP A 46 2.61 9.15 4.35
C TRP A 46 3.85 8.27 4.15
N HIS A 47 3.72 7.02 4.56
CA HIS A 47 4.59 5.93 4.16
C HIS A 47 3.72 4.73 3.79
N PHE A 48 4.09 4.01 2.74
CA PHE A 48 3.37 2.82 2.30
C PHE A 48 4.24 1.59 2.49
N ILE A 49 3.70 0.56 3.14
CA ILE A 49 4.29 -0.77 3.15
C ILE A 49 3.50 -1.61 2.15
N VAL A 50 4.18 -2.14 1.14
CA VAL A 50 3.57 -3.02 0.14
C VAL A 50 4.09 -4.44 0.39
N ALA A 51 3.26 -5.28 0.99
CA ALA A 51 3.58 -6.68 1.25
C ALA A 51 3.05 -7.55 0.09
N SER A 52 3.97 -8.21 -0.61
CA SER A 52 3.67 -9.12 -1.73
C SER A 52 4.10 -10.57 -1.46
N THR A 53 5.11 -10.78 -0.63
CA THR A 53 5.54 -12.13 -0.21
C THR A 53 4.60 -12.68 0.86
N ASP A 54 4.55 -14.00 0.97
CA ASP A 54 3.70 -14.66 1.97
C ASP A 54 4.17 -14.34 3.40
N GLU A 55 5.48 -14.25 3.63
CA GLU A 55 6.03 -13.82 4.93
C GLU A 55 5.67 -12.37 5.25
N GLY A 56 5.74 -11.49 4.25
CA GLY A 56 5.36 -10.09 4.38
C GLY A 56 3.89 -9.94 4.76
N LYS A 57 3.00 -10.63 4.04
CA LYS A 57 1.56 -10.62 4.32
C LYS A 57 1.24 -11.26 5.67
N ALA A 58 1.89 -12.36 6.04
CA ALA A 58 1.73 -12.99 7.35
C ALA A 58 2.12 -12.04 8.50
N ARG A 59 3.17 -11.23 8.34
CA ARG A 59 3.54 -10.20 9.34
C ARG A 59 2.46 -9.13 9.49
N VAL A 60 1.84 -8.70 8.39
CA VAL A 60 0.72 -7.75 8.43
C VAL A 60 -0.53 -8.39 9.05
N ALA A 61 -0.79 -9.66 8.73
CA ALA A 61 -1.97 -10.40 9.20
C ALA A 61 -2.03 -10.54 10.74
N LYS A 62 -0.88 -10.51 11.43
CA LYS A 62 -0.82 -10.47 12.91
C LYS A 62 -1.66 -9.33 13.50
N ALA A 63 -1.74 -8.18 12.82
CA ALA A 63 -2.54 -7.03 13.25
C ALA A 63 -4.06 -7.25 13.13
N ALA A 64 -4.49 -8.28 12.38
CA ALA A 64 -5.88 -8.69 12.26
C ALA A 64 -6.25 -9.82 13.23
N SER A 65 -5.36 -10.27 14.10
CA SER A 65 -5.70 -11.31 15.10
C SER A 65 -6.72 -10.81 16.15
N GLY A 66 -7.34 -11.73 16.88
CA GLY A 66 -8.32 -11.41 17.93
C GLY A 66 -9.61 -10.80 17.35
N THR A 67 -9.99 -9.60 17.83
CA THR A 67 -11.24 -8.92 17.46
C THR A 67 -11.43 -8.74 15.96
N TYR A 68 -10.34 -8.70 15.18
CA TYR A 68 -10.37 -8.43 13.73
C TYR A 68 -10.14 -9.67 12.86
N VAL A 69 -10.22 -10.88 13.43
CA VAL A 69 -9.83 -12.15 12.77
C VAL A 69 -10.56 -12.38 11.44
N PHE A 70 -11.77 -11.86 11.29
CA PHE A 70 -12.54 -11.88 10.04
C PHE A 70 -11.87 -11.14 8.86
N ASN A 71 -10.78 -10.41 9.08
CA ASN A 71 -9.96 -9.78 8.04
C ASN A 71 -8.68 -10.55 7.72
N GLU A 72 -8.29 -11.52 8.54
CA GLU A 72 -7.00 -12.21 8.42
C GLU A 72 -6.83 -12.87 7.04
N ARG A 73 -7.83 -13.66 6.62
CA ARG A 73 -7.82 -14.30 5.28
C ARG A 73 -7.77 -13.30 4.14
N LYS A 74 -8.36 -12.10 4.29
CA LYS A 74 -8.27 -11.06 3.25
C LYS A 74 -6.84 -10.58 3.05
N ILE A 75 -6.05 -10.53 4.12
CA ILE A 75 -4.64 -10.14 4.10
C ILE A 75 -3.79 -11.27 3.51
N LEU A 76 -4.01 -12.51 3.97
CA LEU A 76 -3.22 -13.66 3.54
C LEU A 76 -3.46 -14.02 2.07
N ASP A 77 -4.71 -13.94 1.61
CA ASP A 77 -5.11 -14.43 0.29
C ASP A 77 -4.98 -13.38 -0.81
N ALA A 78 -4.85 -12.09 -0.47
CA ALA A 78 -4.62 -11.07 -1.47
C ALA A 78 -3.25 -11.24 -2.17
N SER A 79 -3.18 -10.78 -3.42
CA SER A 79 -1.91 -10.70 -4.14
C SER A 79 -0.93 -9.74 -3.46
N HIS A 80 -1.41 -8.57 -3.07
CA HIS A 80 -0.63 -7.51 -2.43
C HIS A 80 -1.46 -6.87 -1.32
N VAL A 81 -0.80 -6.47 -0.23
CA VAL A 81 -1.42 -5.74 0.87
C VAL A 81 -0.67 -4.44 1.06
N VAL A 82 -1.40 -3.32 0.99
CA VAL A 82 -0.84 -1.97 1.19
C VAL A 82 -1.26 -1.47 2.56
N VAL A 83 -0.28 -1.22 3.44
CA VAL A 83 -0.50 -0.53 4.71
C VAL A 83 -0.23 0.95 4.51
N PHE A 84 -1.24 1.78 4.78
CA PHE A 84 -1.17 3.24 4.73
C PHE A 84 -0.75 3.75 6.11
N CYS A 85 0.42 4.38 6.20
CA CYS A 85 0.93 4.96 7.43
C CYS A 85 0.96 6.48 7.32
N ALA A 86 0.53 7.20 8.35
CA ALA A 86 0.72 8.64 8.47
C ALA A 86 1.92 8.97 9.39
N LYS A 87 2.57 10.11 9.17
CA LYS A 87 3.63 10.62 10.04
C LYS A 87 3.00 11.08 11.36
N ASN A 88 3.46 10.52 12.48
CA ASN A 88 3.03 10.94 13.81
C ASN A 88 3.57 12.35 14.16
N ARG A 89 2.93 12.99 15.15
CA ARG A 89 3.20 14.37 15.59
C ARG A 89 4.68 14.63 15.93
N ASP A 90 5.38 13.64 16.45
CA ASP A 90 6.81 13.73 16.83
C ASP A 90 7.77 13.68 15.64
N GLY A 91 7.23 13.64 14.42
CA GLY A 91 7.98 13.58 13.19
C GLY A 91 8.75 12.29 12.93
N ARG A 92 8.69 11.34 13.88
CA ARG A 92 9.28 10.01 13.73
C ARG A 92 8.49 9.22 12.70
N ARG A 93 9.20 8.75 11.67
CA ARG A 93 8.67 7.74 10.76
C ARG A 93 8.63 6.43 11.54
N LEU A 94 7.56 5.64 11.38
CA LEU A 94 7.52 4.26 11.86
C LEU A 94 8.81 3.58 11.39
N ALA A 95 9.54 2.96 12.32
CA ALA A 95 10.72 2.19 11.97
C ALA A 95 10.26 1.14 10.96
N ALA A 96 10.71 1.27 9.70
CA ALA A 96 10.40 0.29 8.66
C ALA A 96 10.73 -1.07 9.25
N ALA A 97 9.72 -1.95 9.31
CA ALA A 97 9.87 -3.29 9.83
C ALA A 97 10.87 -4.00 8.91
N ARG A 98 12.17 -3.94 9.25
CA ARG A 98 13.31 -4.33 8.42
C ARG A 98 13.18 -5.79 7.98
N GLY A 99 12.47 -6.02 6.87
CA GLY A 99 12.51 -7.22 6.06
C GLY A 99 13.26 -6.83 4.79
N GLY A 100 14.45 -7.38 4.62
CA GLY A 100 15.34 -7.01 3.53
C GLY A 100 14.84 -7.49 2.18
N SER A 101 14.47 -6.54 1.33
CA SER A 101 14.83 -6.57 -0.09
C SER A 101 14.78 -5.14 -0.61
N GLY A 102 15.95 -4.55 -0.86
CA GLY A 102 16.10 -3.29 -1.57
C GLY A 102 15.90 -2.04 -0.71
N ARG A 103 16.91 -1.18 -0.67
CA ARG A 103 16.79 0.21 -0.22
C ARG A 103 15.94 0.98 -1.22
N GLY A 104 14.64 0.70 -1.28
CA GLY A 104 13.66 1.51 -2.01
C GLY A 104 13.35 2.79 -1.25
N ARG A 105 14.36 3.62 -0.97
CA ARG A 105 14.12 5.02 -0.60
C ARG A 105 13.60 5.67 -1.88
N TRP A 106 12.31 5.56 -2.14
CA TRP A 106 11.71 6.21 -3.29
C TRP A 106 11.78 7.72 -3.04
N PRO A 107 12.54 8.49 -3.84
CA PRO A 107 12.56 9.92 -3.69
C PRO A 107 11.19 10.43 -4.11
N PHE A 108 10.37 10.83 -3.14
CA PHE A 108 9.10 11.53 -3.36
C PHE A 108 9.28 12.95 -3.98
N ARG A 109 10.44 13.21 -4.59
CA ARG A 109 10.72 14.43 -5.35
C ARG A 109 10.66 14.10 -6.83
N HIS A 110 9.64 14.63 -7.49
CA HIS A 110 9.60 14.72 -8.94
C HIS A 110 10.82 15.54 -9.42
N PRO A 111 11.67 15.03 -10.31
CA PRO A 111 12.66 15.87 -10.97
C PRO A 111 11.87 16.88 -11.83
N GLY A 112 11.94 18.18 -11.51
CA GLY A 112 11.38 19.24 -12.36
C GLY A 112 10.37 20.20 -11.73
N ARG A 113 9.79 19.94 -10.55
CA ARG A 113 8.96 20.96 -9.87
C ARG A 113 9.82 21.81 -8.93
N LYS A 114 10.26 22.99 -9.41
CA LYS A 114 10.74 24.07 -8.54
C LYS A 114 9.59 24.46 -7.61
N SER A 115 9.84 24.53 -6.31
CA SER A 115 8.94 25.22 -5.38
C SER A 115 8.76 26.65 -5.89
N ARG A 116 7.51 27.10 -5.98
CA ARG A 116 7.25 28.54 -5.97
C ARG A 116 7.72 29.11 -4.65
#